data_AF-A0A197K1Y2-F1
#
_entry.id   AF-A0A197K1Y2-F1
#
_cell.length_a   1.000
_cell.length_b   1.000
_cell.length_c   1.000
_cell.angle_alpha   90.00
_cell.angle_beta   90.00
_cell.angle_gamma   90.00
#
_symmetry.space_group_name_H-M   'P 1'
#
loop_
_entity.id
_entity.type
_entity.pdbx_description
1 polymer ?
#
loop_
_entity_poly.entity_id
_entity_poly.type
_entity_poly.pdbx_seq_one_letter_code
_entity_poly.pdbx_strand_id
1 'polypeptide(L)'
;MTFNESDIATATKLLQHAEALCNAQIQAAPKKTVPLMTSVSKLVSSGWSYFGYKDTNKSKSNSPAGTPPPPPPKHMTNGEIRARVIRAEGLLLTSLILLLQESIMSYLKAGLNLRKGYKSYENVWLELKSMGDEVNTLVDNNTLGGIHFGLGTINIVLAMMPAKILRIISSFGYTGDKAFGFDLVSKAISGKGIRSPLGSLMFLAYYTILAGFAPSVLGETNIPVADKILKDALRDYRESAFFLYFEGRNSRLKGNIKESTDAFELASSKATIEWGSELQRLCDYELGLNCAISLQWTDAIVYFERLARENYWSKAFFLYFKAASLEAAGHKKDALAIYQSIPGLVNRKFGGRTILVEQYVTRKVKLFEQNGFEETNLPALEILLIWNAFASMTPQDLETSLAQVDAQISKNRGSTGLDSLAVLKTIKGAILHQLGRHKEGSECLTWVMDLPAGKIIEEKWVVPFACWEAGVGSWMEDKDLQDDSRWTRAKGFWDKAMGFSGYEFEFRLSVRIHAAMMRINDMVEQQKLKTFH
;
A
#
# COMPACT_ATOMS: atom_id res chain seq x y z
N MET A 1 -9.90 -0.28 -5.14
CA MET A 1 -9.13 -0.98 -6.18
C MET A 1 -10.12 -1.75 -7.03
N THR A 2 -10.58 -1.13 -8.12
CA THR A 2 -11.52 -1.79 -9.04
C THR A 2 -10.73 -2.61 -10.05
N PHE A 3 -11.17 -3.85 -10.27
CA PHE A 3 -10.69 -4.69 -11.37
C PHE A 3 -11.64 -4.63 -12.57
N ASN A 4 -12.57 -3.68 -12.57
CA ASN A 4 -13.48 -3.46 -13.68
C ASN A 4 -12.71 -2.91 -14.88
N GLU A 5 -12.68 -3.68 -15.97
CA GLU A 5 -11.98 -3.31 -17.20
C GLU A 5 -12.52 -2.01 -17.81
N SER A 6 -13.82 -1.72 -17.66
CA SER A 6 -14.43 -0.49 -18.14
C SER A 6 -13.90 0.75 -17.40
N ASP A 7 -13.78 0.66 -16.08
CA ASP A 7 -13.25 1.76 -15.25
C ASP A 7 -11.78 2.01 -15.58
N ILE A 8 -11.00 0.92 -15.71
CA ILE A 8 -9.59 0.97 -16.11
C ILE A 8 -9.43 1.60 -17.50
N ALA A 9 -10.27 1.19 -18.47
CA ALA A 9 -10.22 1.73 -19.84
C ALA A 9 -10.60 3.22 -19.87
N THR A 10 -11.64 3.60 -19.12
CA THR A 10 -12.10 4.99 -19.01
C THR A 10 -11.02 5.87 -18.40
N ALA A 11 -10.44 5.45 -17.27
CA ALA A 11 -9.35 6.17 -16.62
C ALA A 11 -8.11 6.27 -17.54
N THR A 12 -7.74 5.18 -18.20
CA THR A 12 -6.61 5.16 -19.13
C THR A 12 -6.82 6.14 -20.29
N LYS A 13 -8.01 6.18 -20.89
CA LYS A 13 -8.34 7.09 -21.98
C LYS A 13 -8.29 8.56 -21.54
N LEU A 14 -8.82 8.88 -20.36
CA LEU A 14 -8.77 10.23 -19.80
C LEU A 14 -7.33 10.69 -19.55
N LEU A 15 -6.48 9.83 -18.98
CA LEU A 15 -5.07 10.13 -18.72
C LEU A 15 -4.26 10.31 -20.01
N GLN A 16 -4.52 9.48 -21.03
CA GLN A 16 -3.90 9.63 -22.36
C GLN A 16 -4.30 10.95 -23.03
N HIS A 17 -5.58 11.34 -22.93
CA HIS A 17 -6.05 12.61 -23.46
C HIS A 17 -5.40 13.80 -22.74
N ALA A 18 -5.30 13.75 -21.41
CA ALA A 18 -4.61 14.77 -20.62
C ALA A 18 -3.12 14.87 -21.00
N GLU A 19 -2.42 13.73 -21.18
CA GLU A 19 -1.02 13.73 -21.64
C GLU A 19 -0.89 14.37 -23.03
N ALA A 20 -1.80 14.07 -23.97
CA ALA A 20 -1.78 14.64 -25.32
C ALA A 20 -1.96 16.17 -25.32
N LEU A 21 -2.91 16.69 -24.53
CA LEU A 21 -3.13 18.13 -24.38
C LEU A 21 -1.90 18.83 -23.77
N CYS A 22 -1.31 18.24 -22.72
CA CYS A 22 -0.10 18.78 -22.11
C CYS A 22 1.07 18.77 -23.09
N ASN A 23 1.21 17.73 -23.92
CA ASN A 23 2.25 17.66 -24.94
C ASN A 23 2.11 18.75 -25.99
N ALA A 24 0.90 18.99 -26.48
CA ALA A 24 0.63 20.07 -27.41
C ALA A 24 0.99 21.43 -26.81
N GLN A 25 0.63 21.68 -25.55
CA GLN A 25 0.96 22.93 -24.86
C GLN A 25 2.47 23.10 -24.63
N ILE A 26 3.18 22.03 -24.25
CA ILE A 26 4.64 22.06 -24.09
C ILE A 26 5.33 22.31 -25.43
N GLN A 27 4.86 21.71 -26.53
CA GLN A 27 5.43 21.91 -27.86
C GLN A 27 5.18 23.31 -28.42
N ALA A 28 4.04 23.92 -28.07
CA ALA A 28 3.68 25.28 -28.45
C ALA A 28 4.41 26.35 -27.61
N ALA A 29 5.05 25.98 -26.50
CA ALA A 29 5.72 26.94 -25.62
C ALA A 29 6.96 27.58 -26.29
N PRO A 30 7.25 28.87 -26.01
CA PRO A 30 8.42 29.53 -26.56
C PRO A 30 9.72 28.87 -26.06
N LYS A 31 10.65 28.60 -26.97
CA LYS A 31 11.95 28.01 -26.61
C LYS A 31 12.82 29.03 -25.88
N LYS A 32 13.38 28.64 -24.74
CA LYS A 32 14.38 29.44 -24.00
C LYS A 32 15.61 29.75 -24.85
N THR A 33 16.22 30.89 -24.59
CA THR A 33 17.59 31.19 -24.98
C THR A 33 18.53 30.27 -24.21
N VAL A 34 19.18 29.34 -24.89
CA VAL A 34 20.30 28.60 -24.31
C VAL A 34 21.55 29.47 -24.51
N PRO A 35 22.25 29.91 -23.45
CA PRO A 35 23.52 30.59 -23.61
C PRO A 35 24.49 29.67 -24.36
N LEU A 36 25.07 30.17 -25.45
CA LEU A 36 26.10 29.48 -26.20
C LEU A 36 27.39 29.51 -25.37
N MET A 37 27.52 28.64 -24.35
CA MET A 37 28.76 28.11 -23.73
C MET A 37 28.46 27.50 -22.35
N THR A 38 28.21 26.19 -22.33
CA THR A 38 28.79 25.27 -21.33
C THR A 38 28.71 23.87 -21.92
N SER A 39 29.79 23.52 -22.62
CA SER A 39 30.01 22.20 -23.21
C SER A 39 30.09 21.13 -22.12
N VAL A 40 28.94 20.59 -21.72
CA VAL A 40 28.81 19.26 -21.08
C VAL A 40 27.66 18.46 -21.71
N SER A 41 26.71 19.12 -22.39
CA SER A 41 25.58 18.44 -23.06
C SER A 41 25.94 17.67 -24.34
N LYS A 42 27.14 17.89 -24.91
CA LYS A 42 27.60 17.18 -26.13
C LYS A 42 28.09 15.74 -25.90
N LEU A 43 28.26 15.29 -24.66
CA LEU A 43 28.65 13.90 -24.36
C LEU A 43 27.46 12.95 -24.15
N VAL A 44 26.24 13.48 -24.02
CA VAL A 44 25.02 12.67 -23.80
C VAL A 44 24.20 12.50 -25.10
N SER A 45 24.51 13.27 -26.15
CA SER A 45 23.78 13.22 -27.43
C SER A 45 24.40 12.29 -28.49
N SER A 46 25.52 11.62 -28.23
CA SER A 46 26.18 10.73 -29.19
C SER A 46 25.54 9.33 -29.33
N GLY A 47 24.48 9.03 -28.57
CA GLY A 47 23.73 7.76 -28.66
C GLY A 47 22.47 7.78 -29.54
N TRP A 48 22.09 8.94 -30.11
CA TRP A 48 20.77 9.11 -30.75
C TRP A 48 20.78 9.15 -32.28
N SER A 49 21.91 8.89 -32.94
CA SER A 49 22.02 8.86 -34.41
C SER A 49 21.75 7.49 -35.05
N TYR A 50 21.23 6.50 -34.32
CA TYR A 50 21.01 5.14 -34.86
C TYR A 50 19.58 4.84 -35.34
N PHE A 51 18.59 5.70 -35.09
CA PHE A 51 17.22 5.53 -35.60
C PHE A 51 16.82 6.72 -36.45
N GLY A 52 17.03 6.56 -37.76
CA GLY A 52 16.78 7.57 -38.78
C GLY A 52 15.34 8.06 -38.79
N TYR A 53 15.15 9.31 -38.38
CA TYR A 53 13.95 10.09 -38.66
C TYR A 53 14.39 11.31 -39.48
N LYS A 54 14.17 11.26 -40.80
CA LYS A 54 14.34 12.41 -41.69
C LYS A 54 13.07 13.25 -41.62
N ASP A 55 13.18 14.41 -40.97
CA ASP A 55 12.10 15.40 -40.94
C ASP A 55 12.13 16.21 -42.25
N THR A 56 11.35 15.79 -43.23
CA THR A 56 11.15 16.51 -44.50
C THR A 56 9.82 17.26 -44.44
N ASN A 57 9.84 18.47 -43.90
CA ASN A 57 8.87 19.51 -44.25
C ASN A 57 9.38 20.90 -43.87
N LYS A 58 10.11 21.54 -44.81
CA LYS A 58 10.31 22.99 -44.81
C LYS A 58 9.42 23.59 -45.90
N SER A 59 8.18 23.91 -45.55
CA SER A 59 7.38 24.87 -46.28
C SER A 59 7.90 26.28 -45.97
N LYS A 60 8.41 26.99 -46.98
CA LYS A 60 8.75 28.42 -46.88
C LYS A 60 7.46 29.22 -47.04
N SER A 61 6.97 29.79 -45.94
CA SER A 61 5.95 30.85 -45.96
C SER A 61 6.66 32.21 -45.93
N ASN A 62 6.49 33.00 -46.99
CA ASN A 62 6.82 34.42 -47.00
C ASN A 62 5.69 35.18 -46.28
N SER A 63 5.98 35.76 -45.12
CA SER A 63 5.09 36.71 -44.42
C SER A 63 5.73 38.11 -44.46
N PRO A 64 4.94 39.20 -44.58
CA PRO A 64 5.47 40.55 -44.62
C PRO A 64 6.04 40.98 -43.26
N ALA A 65 6.92 41.99 -43.28
CA ALA A 65 7.67 42.51 -42.14
C ALA A 65 6.77 42.95 -40.97
N GLY A 66 6.44 42.00 -40.10
CA GLY A 66 5.92 42.24 -38.76
C GLY A 66 7.07 42.45 -37.78
N THR A 67 6.75 43.13 -36.68
CA THR A 67 7.62 43.38 -35.52
C THR A 67 8.59 42.23 -35.20
N PRO A 68 9.83 42.53 -34.78
CA PRO A 68 10.79 41.48 -34.42
C PRO A 68 10.16 40.56 -33.37
N PRO A 69 10.37 39.23 -33.47
CA PRO A 69 9.82 38.29 -32.52
C PRO A 69 10.28 38.69 -31.10
N PRO A 70 9.39 38.59 -30.09
CA PRO A 70 9.75 38.92 -28.72
C PRO A 70 11.00 38.13 -28.30
N PRO A 71 11.87 38.73 -27.48
CA PRO A 71 13.07 38.05 -27.02
C PRO A 71 12.67 36.73 -26.34
N PRO A 72 13.44 35.65 -26.56
CA PRO A 72 13.15 34.36 -25.96
C PRO A 72 13.11 34.49 -24.43
N PRO A 73 12.15 33.82 -23.77
CA PRO A 73 11.95 34.01 -22.34
C PRO A 73 13.13 33.44 -21.54
N LYS A 74 13.52 34.14 -20.48
CA LYS A 74 14.53 33.70 -19.49
C LYS A 74 14.10 32.40 -18.79
N HIS A 75 12.81 32.31 -18.46
CA HIS A 75 12.19 31.22 -17.70
C HIS A 75 11.11 30.50 -18.49
N MET A 76 10.79 29.27 -18.11
CA MET A 76 9.61 28.58 -18.66
C MET A 76 8.37 29.41 -18.35
N THR A 77 7.42 29.43 -19.27
CA THR A 77 6.14 30.11 -19.02
C THR A 77 5.34 29.33 -17.97
N ASN A 78 4.47 30.01 -17.23
CA ASN A 78 3.54 29.35 -16.30
C ASN A 78 2.65 28.31 -16.97
N GLY A 79 2.27 28.52 -18.24
CA GLY A 79 1.54 27.53 -19.01
C GLY A 79 2.35 26.25 -19.20
N GLU A 80 3.62 26.39 -19.57
CA GLU A 80 4.51 25.25 -19.77
C GLU A 80 4.77 24.49 -18.46
N ILE A 81 5.05 25.20 -17.37
CA ILE A 81 5.28 24.58 -16.04
C ILE A 81 4.05 23.77 -15.63
N ARG A 82 2.86 24.37 -15.70
CA ARG A 82 1.59 23.69 -15.39
C ARG A 82 1.37 22.45 -16.25
N ALA A 83 1.58 22.56 -17.56
CA ALA A 83 1.43 21.43 -18.47
C ALA A 83 2.39 20.28 -18.11
N ARG A 84 3.64 20.59 -17.74
CA ARG A 84 4.61 19.58 -17.29
C ARG A 84 4.22 18.91 -15.98
N VAL A 85 3.65 19.65 -15.02
CA VAL A 85 3.15 19.12 -13.74
C VAL A 85 1.95 18.20 -13.97
N ILE A 86 0.94 18.67 -14.69
CA ILE A 86 -0.27 17.88 -15.00
C ILE A 86 0.09 16.61 -15.78
N ARG A 87 0.99 16.73 -16.77
CA ARG A 87 1.53 15.57 -17.48
C ARG A 87 2.20 14.59 -16.53
N ALA A 88 3.00 15.08 -15.57
CA ALA A 88 3.69 14.23 -14.62
C ALA A 88 2.70 13.49 -13.71
N GLU A 89 1.71 14.18 -13.13
CA GLU A 89 0.62 13.58 -12.35
C GLU A 89 -0.12 12.51 -13.17
N GLY A 90 -0.47 12.81 -14.42
CA GLY A 90 -1.16 11.87 -15.31
C GLY A 90 -0.35 10.60 -15.60
N LEU A 91 0.96 10.74 -15.78
CA LEU A 91 1.87 9.60 -15.98
C LEU A 91 2.00 8.75 -14.71
N LEU A 92 2.05 9.38 -13.52
CA LEU A 92 2.09 8.65 -12.25
C LEU A 92 0.80 7.87 -12.00
N LEU A 93 -0.36 8.48 -12.27
CA LEU A 93 -1.66 7.79 -12.17
C LEU A 93 -1.74 6.63 -13.18
N THR A 94 -1.22 6.82 -14.39
CA THR A 94 -1.11 5.75 -15.39
C THR A 94 -0.22 4.60 -14.89
N SER A 95 0.93 4.92 -14.28
CA SER A 95 1.80 3.93 -13.66
C SER A 95 1.08 3.16 -12.55
N LEU A 96 0.31 3.86 -11.69
CA LEU A 96 -0.44 3.22 -10.63
C LEU A 96 -1.47 2.22 -11.19
N ILE A 97 -2.26 2.61 -12.19
CA ILE A 97 -3.23 1.73 -12.84
C ILE A 97 -2.52 0.49 -13.42
N LEU A 98 -1.39 0.68 -14.09
CA LEU A 98 -0.61 -0.43 -14.68
C LEU A 98 0.00 -1.35 -13.61
N LEU A 99 0.45 -0.83 -12.47
CA LEU A 99 0.94 -1.64 -11.35
C LEU A 99 -0.18 -2.51 -10.76
N LEU A 100 -1.43 -2.02 -10.74
CA LEU A 100 -2.57 -2.78 -10.23
C LEU A 100 -3.02 -3.93 -11.16
N GLN A 101 -2.53 -4.01 -12.40
CA GLN A 101 -2.88 -5.07 -13.35
C GLN A 101 -2.10 -6.37 -13.17
N GLU A 102 -1.15 -6.41 -12.23
CA GLU A 102 -0.36 -7.59 -11.84
C GLU A 102 0.32 -8.38 -13.00
N SER A 103 0.68 -7.70 -14.09
CA SER A 103 1.34 -8.32 -15.25
C SER A 103 2.78 -7.81 -15.46
N ILE A 104 3.69 -8.67 -15.91
CA ILE A 104 5.09 -8.28 -16.21
C ILE A 104 5.12 -7.14 -17.24
N MET A 105 4.30 -7.22 -18.29
CA MET A 105 4.21 -6.19 -19.33
C MET A 105 3.67 -4.86 -18.77
N SER A 106 2.67 -4.93 -17.88
CA SER A 106 2.11 -3.75 -17.21
C SER A 106 3.13 -3.14 -16.26
N TYR A 107 3.91 -3.95 -15.53
CA TYR A 107 5.00 -3.47 -14.68
C TYR A 107 6.09 -2.74 -15.48
N LEU A 108 6.50 -3.28 -16.63
CA LEU A 108 7.47 -2.60 -17.51
C LEU A 108 6.93 -1.25 -18.01
N LYS A 109 5.67 -1.23 -18.48
CA LYS A 109 5.01 0.02 -18.91
C LYS A 109 4.86 1.01 -17.74
N ALA A 110 4.55 0.52 -16.55
CA ALA A 110 4.45 1.34 -15.34
C ALA A 110 5.80 1.99 -15.01
N GLY A 111 6.90 1.23 -15.08
CA GLY A 111 8.25 1.74 -14.88
C GLY A 111 8.63 2.83 -15.89
N LEU A 112 8.29 2.65 -17.16
CA LEU A 112 8.51 3.66 -18.20
C LEU A 112 7.71 4.94 -17.96
N ASN A 113 6.43 4.85 -17.60
CA ASN A 113 5.60 6.01 -17.29
C ASN A 113 6.07 6.71 -16.01
N LEU A 114 6.49 5.95 -15.00
CA LEU A 114 7.03 6.48 -13.75
C LEU A 114 8.29 7.29 -14.02
N ARG A 115 9.18 6.76 -14.85
CA ARG A 115 10.38 7.44 -15.34
C ARG A 115 10.05 8.75 -16.06
N LYS A 116 9.09 8.73 -16.98
CA LYS A 116 8.67 9.95 -17.71
C LYS A 116 8.10 11.00 -16.76
N GLY A 117 7.24 10.58 -15.82
CA GLY A 117 6.63 11.45 -14.82
C GLY A 117 7.68 12.08 -13.91
N TYR A 118 8.58 11.28 -13.35
CA TYR A 118 9.69 11.76 -12.52
C TYR A 118 10.57 12.77 -13.27
N LYS A 119 10.98 12.46 -14.50
CA LYS A 119 11.80 13.38 -15.31
C LYS A 119 11.06 14.69 -15.62
N SER A 120 9.74 14.66 -15.76
CA SER A 120 8.95 15.88 -15.92
C SER A 120 9.01 16.76 -14.68
N TYR A 121 8.87 16.17 -13.47
CA TYR A 121 9.06 16.88 -12.21
C TYR A 121 10.47 17.40 -12.01
N GLU A 122 11.49 16.61 -12.33
CA GLU A 122 12.89 17.00 -12.22
C GLU A 122 13.20 18.24 -13.08
N ASN A 123 12.73 18.26 -14.33
CA ASN A 123 12.91 19.41 -15.22
C ASN A 123 12.26 20.68 -14.65
N VAL A 124 11.04 20.55 -14.11
CA VAL A 124 10.34 21.68 -13.47
C VAL A 124 11.06 22.11 -12.19
N TRP A 125 11.57 21.16 -11.40
CA TRP A 125 12.30 21.46 -10.17
C TRP A 125 13.61 22.22 -10.42
N LEU A 126 14.36 21.84 -11.45
CA LEU A 126 15.55 22.57 -11.90
C LEU A 126 15.19 23.99 -12.36
N GLU A 127 14.06 24.14 -13.06
CA GLU A 127 13.56 25.44 -13.48
C GLU A 127 13.26 26.34 -12.27
N LEU A 128 12.54 25.82 -11.27
CA LEU A 128 12.26 26.55 -10.02
C LEU A 128 13.54 26.96 -9.31
N LYS A 129 14.53 26.07 -9.21
CA LYS A 129 15.84 26.41 -8.63
C LYS A 129 16.54 27.53 -9.41
N SER A 130 16.40 27.56 -10.74
CA SER A 130 17.00 28.60 -11.57
C SER A 130 16.34 29.98 -11.43
N MET A 131 15.06 30.02 -11.03
CA MET A 131 14.32 31.26 -10.75
C MET A 131 14.70 31.87 -9.39
N GLY A 132 15.19 31.07 -8.44
CA GLY A 132 15.55 31.54 -7.11
C GLY A 132 14.38 32.22 -6.40
N ASP A 133 14.57 33.45 -5.93
CA ASP A 133 13.54 34.21 -5.21
C ASP A 133 12.38 34.65 -6.13
N GLU A 134 12.58 34.70 -7.45
CA GLU A 134 11.55 35.09 -8.42
C GLU A 134 10.40 34.05 -8.50
N VAL A 135 10.60 32.82 -7.98
CA VAL A 135 9.62 31.73 -8.05
C VAL A 135 8.25 32.13 -7.51
N ASN A 136 8.21 32.80 -6.35
CA ASN A 136 6.95 33.14 -5.67
C ASN A 136 6.16 34.22 -6.42
N THR A 137 6.81 34.99 -7.29
CA THR A 137 6.17 35.99 -8.15
C THR A 137 5.80 35.39 -9.50
N LEU A 138 6.66 34.52 -10.03
CA LEU A 138 6.51 33.98 -11.36
C LEU A 138 5.58 32.79 -11.42
N VAL A 139 5.50 31.94 -10.39
CA VAL A 139 4.71 30.70 -10.40
C VAL A 139 3.55 30.78 -9.41
N ASP A 140 2.34 30.41 -9.86
CA ASP A 140 1.17 30.45 -8.99
C ASP A 140 1.23 29.37 -7.88
N ASN A 141 0.59 29.68 -6.75
CA ASN A 141 0.61 28.83 -5.56
C ASN A 141 0.06 27.40 -5.79
N ASN A 142 -0.93 27.22 -6.68
CA ASN A 142 -1.46 25.88 -6.96
C ASN A 142 -0.48 25.04 -7.76
N THR A 143 0.24 25.65 -8.70
CA THR A 143 1.33 25.01 -9.44
C THR A 143 2.49 24.65 -8.52
N LEU A 144 2.92 25.56 -7.65
CA LEU A 144 3.95 25.28 -6.63
C LEU A 144 3.52 24.13 -5.71
N GLY A 145 2.29 24.15 -5.22
CA GLY A 145 1.70 23.07 -4.44
C GLY A 145 1.68 21.74 -5.20
N GLY A 146 1.37 21.75 -6.50
CA GLY A 146 1.43 20.59 -7.40
C GLY A 146 2.83 20.00 -7.52
N ILE A 147 3.84 20.85 -7.70
CA ILE A 147 5.24 20.43 -7.79
C ILE A 147 5.71 19.81 -6.48
N HIS A 148 5.50 20.52 -5.37
CA HIS A 148 5.87 20.06 -4.04
C HIS A 148 5.17 18.74 -3.67
N PHE A 149 3.85 18.65 -3.87
CA PHE A 149 3.08 17.44 -3.57
C PHE A 149 3.53 16.26 -4.44
N GLY A 150 3.61 16.45 -5.75
CA GLY A 150 3.93 15.38 -6.69
C GLY A 150 5.34 14.83 -6.52
N LEU A 151 6.34 15.70 -6.52
CA LEU A 151 7.74 15.31 -6.33
C LEU A 151 7.98 14.75 -4.92
N GLY A 152 7.34 15.33 -3.91
CA GLY A 152 7.40 14.84 -2.54
C GLY A 152 6.82 13.42 -2.40
N THR A 153 5.62 13.21 -2.95
CA THR A 153 4.93 11.91 -2.94
C THR A 153 5.74 10.84 -3.65
N ILE A 154 6.32 11.12 -4.81
CA ILE A 154 7.16 10.13 -5.52
C ILE A 154 8.35 9.71 -4.65
N ASN A 155 9.03 10.66 -4.01
CA ASN A 155 10.19 10.37 -3.16
C ASN A 155 9.82 9.52 -1.94
N ILE A 156 8.68 9.83 -1.28
CA ILE A 156 8.16 9.03 -0.17
C ILE A 156 7.83 7.61 -0.64
N VAL A 157 7.04 7.47 -1.71
CA VAL A 157 6.62 6.16 -2.23
C VAL A 157 7.82 5.32 -2.64
N LEU A 158 8.81 5.90 -3.35
CA LEU A 158 10.03 5.20 -3.72
C LEU A 158 10.83 4.76 -2.50
N ALA A 159 10.95 5.61 -1.46
CA ALA A 159 11.69 5.26 -0.25
C ALA A 159 11.03 4.13 0.57
N MET A 160 9.72 3.90 0.39
CA MET A 160 8.95 2.84 1.07
C MET A 160 8.92 1.50 0.31
N MET A 161 9.43 1.45 -0.92
CA MET A 161 9.33 0.24 -1.73
C MET A 161 10.26 -0.86 -1.20
N PRO A 162 9.81 -2.12 -1.08
CA PRO A 162 10.68 -3.23 -0.73
C PRO A 162 11.86 -3.36 -1.69
N ALA A 163 13.02 -3.80 -1.19
CA ALA A 163 14.26 -3.89 -1.96
C ALA A 163 14.12 -4.69 -3.28
N LYS A 164 13.31 -5.77 -3.30
CA LYS A 164 13.04 -6.55 -4.51
C LYS A 164 12.40 -5.69 -5.63
N ILE A 165 11.47 -4.81 -5.29
CA ILE A 165 10.80 -3.88 -6.23
C ILE A 165 11.74 -2.74 -6.59
N LEU A 166 12.46 -2.19 -5.60
CA LEU A 166 13.45 -1.15 -5.84
C LEU A 166 14.55 -1.59 -6.80
N ARG A 167 15.02 -2.84 -6.77
CA ARG A 167 16.01 -3.32 -7.77
C ARG A 167 15.49 -3.22 -9.21
N ILE A 168 14.20 -3.47 -9.43
CA ILE A 168 13.57 -3.35 -10.75
C ILE A 168 13.49 -1.87 -11.15
N ILE A 169 13.09 -0.99 -10.23
CA ILE A 169 12.89 0.44 -10.51
C ILE A 169 14.22 1.22 -10.59
N SER A 170 15.19 0.92 -9.72
CA SER A 170 16.52 1.54 -9.67
C SER A 170 17.37 1.26 -10.91
N SER A 171 17.07 0.18 -11.65
CA SER A 171 17.65 -0.05 -12.98
C SER A 171 17.34 1.09 -13.98
N PHE A 172 16.33 1.92 -13.69
CA PHE A 172 16.00 3.13 -14.44
C PHE A 172 16.71 4.40 -13.92
N GLY A 173 17.51 4.30 -12.85
CA GLY A 173 18.36 5.38 -12.31
C GLY A 173 17.73 6.25 -11.22
N TYR A 174 16.70 5.78 -10.52
CA TYR A 174 15.95 6.56 -9.53
C TYR A 174 15.96 5.91 -8.14
N THR A 175 16.22 6.72 -7.11
CA THR A 175 16.08 6.35 -5.69
C THR A 175 15.21 7.39 -5.00
N GLY A 176 14.40 6.97 -4.04
CA GLY A 176 13.60 7.89 -3.23
C GLY A 176 14.41 8.47 -2.08
N ASP A 177 14.25 9.77 -1.82
CA ASP A 177 14.76 10.42 -0.61
C ASP A 177 13.59 10.73 0.33
N LYS A 178 13.47 9.97 1.42
CA LYS A 178 12.38 10.11 2.40
C LYS A 178 12.37 11.52 3.01
N ALA A 179 13.51 12.05 3.46
CA ALA A 179 13.56 13.34 4.14
C ALA A 179 13.17 14.49 3.20
N PHE A 180 13.72 14.48 1.99
CA PHE A 180 13.35 15.43 0.94
C PHE A 180 11.87 15.33 0.56
N GLY A 181 11.36 14.10 0.45
CA GLY A 181 9.95 13.84 0.15
C GLY A 181 9.01 14.45 1.20
N PHE A 182 9.32 14.25 2.49
CA PHE A 182 8.55 14.79 3.60
C PHE A 182 8.60 16.33 3.67
N ASP A 183 9.76 16.94 3.43
CA ASP A 183 9.89 18.40 3.36
C ASP A 183 8.98 18.99 2.26
N LEU A 184 9.01 18.41 1.06
CA LEU A 184 8.18 18.89 -0.04
C LEU A 184 6.68 18.72 0.21
N VAL A 185 6.22 17.56 0.70
CA VAL A 185 4.80 17.38 1.03
C VAL A 185 4.38 18.36 2.14
N SER A 186 5.23 18.60 3.14
CA SER A 186 4.96 19.59 4.19
C SER A 186 4.85 21.02 3.65
N LYS A 187 5.67 21.39 2.65
CA LYS A 187 5.54 22.66 1.92
C LYS A 187 4.23 22.73 1.13
N ALA A 188 3.80 21.64 0.48
CA ALA A 188 2.52 21.59 -0.21
C ALA A 188 1.32 21.79 0.75
N ILE A 189 1.37 21.17 1.94
CA ILE A 189 0.37 21.36 3.00
C ILE A 189 0.36 22.82 3.46
N SER A 190 1.54 23.37 3.78
CA SER A 190 1.70 24.73 4.31
C SER A 190 1.29 25.82 3.31
N GLY A 191 1.39 25.54 2.00
CA GLY A 191 0.96 26.44 0.94
C GLY A 191 -0.56 26.65 0.85
N LYS A 192 -1.37 25.84 1.57
CA LYS A 192 -2.85 25.94 1.62
C LYS A 192 -3.55 26.01 0.25
N GLY A 193 -2.90 25.50 -0.80
CA GLY A 193 -3.47 25.39 -2.14
C GLY A 193 -4.30 24.11 -2.30
N ILE A 194 -4.77 23.85 -3.52
CA ILE A 194 -5.63 22.69 -3.83
C ILE A 194 -4.97 21.31 -3.56
N ARG A 195 -3.63 21.25 -3.43
CA ARG A 195 -2.88 20.04 -3.06
C ARG A 195 -2.69 19.85 -1.56
N SER A 196 -2.98 20.86 -0.75
CA SER A 196 -2.80 20.82 0.70
C SER A 196 -3.53 19.64 1.36
N PRO A 197 -4.85 19.42 1.14
CA PRO A 197 -5.54 18.27 1.72
C PRO A 197 -5.00 16.92 1.18
N LEU A 198 -4.53 16.87 -0.07
CA LEU A 198 -3.92 15.66 -0.63
C LEU A 198 -2.58 15.35 0.05
N GLY A 199 -1.80 16.37 0.41
CA GLY A 199 -0.58 16.20 1.20
C GLY A 199 -0.87 15.60 2.57
N SER A 200 -1.89 16.11 3.27
CA SER A 200 -2.33 15.53 4.55
C SER A 200 -2.80 14.08 4.40
N LEU A 201 -3.59 13.78 3.36
CA LEU A 201 -4.03 12.41 3.05
C LEU A 201 -2.85 11.49 2.72
N MET A 202 -1.82 11.98 2.03
CA MET A 202 -0.61 11.19 1.75
C MET A 202 0.13 10.84 3.04
N PHE A 203 0.29 11.77 3.98
CA PHE A 203 0.87 11.45 5.28
C PHE A 203 -0.01 10.50 6.10
N LEU A 204 -1.34 10.66 6.09
CA LEU A 204 -2.24 9.72 6.74
C LEU A 204 -2.15 8.32 6.15
N ALA A 205 -2.08 8.21 4.81
CA ALA A 205 -1.84 6.96 4.14
C ALA A 205 -0.49 6.35 4.55
N TYR A 206 0.59 7.15 4.56
CA TYR A 206 1.91 6.72 5.00
C TYR A 206 1.87 6.12 6.42
N TYR A 207 1.38 6.88 7.40
CA TYR A 207 1.45 6.50 8.80
C TYR A 207 0.49 5.35 9.14
N THR A 208 -0.77 5.42 8.68
CA THR A 208 -1.80 4.44 9.04
C THR A 208 -1.70 3.13 8.26
N ILE A 209 -1.30 3.16 6.96
CA ILE A 209 -1.17 1.92 6.18
C ILE A 209 0.06 1.14 6.63
N LEU A 210 1.21 1.80 6.84
CA LEU A 210 2.40 1.12 7.36
C LEU A 210 2.14 0.54 8.75
N ALA A 211 1.50 1.31 9.64
CA ALA A 211 1.11 0.80 10.96
C ALA A 211 0.13 -0.37 10.83
N GLY A 212 -0.78 -0.38 9.86
CA GLY A 212 -1.64 -1.54 9.60
C GLY A 212 -0.90 -2.80 9.17
N PHE A 213 0.26 -2.70 8.52
CA PHE A 213 1.10 -3.85 8.19
C PHE A 213 1.90 -4.37 9.39
N ALA A 214 2.33 -3.50 10.30
CA ALA A 214 3.15 -3.84 11.46
C ALA A 214 2.71 -3.06 12.73
N PRO A 215 1.48 -3.30 13.24
CA PRO A 215 0.86 -2.46 14.27
C PRO A 215 1.64 -2.47 15.57
N SER A 216 2.15 -3.64 15.99
CA SER A 216 2.95 -3.79 17.21
C SER A 216 4.33 -3.12 17.15
N VAL A 217 4.85 -2.84 15.94
CA VAL A 217 6.19 -2.26 15.74
C VAL A 217 6.11 -0.76 15.47
N LEU A 218 5.10 -0.33 14.69
CA LEU A 218 4.96 1.03 14.20
C LEU A 218 3.83 1.82 14.88
N GLY A 219 2.92 1.15 15.60
CA GLY A 219 1.75 1.80 16.20
C GLY A 219 2.15 2.93 17.15
N GLU A 220 3.10 2.67 18.06
CA GLU A 220 3.57 3.63 19.06
C GLU A 220 4.08 4.94 18.44
N THR A 221 4.79 4.87 17.30
CA THR A 221 5.35 6.05 16.64
C THR A 221 4.41 6.69 15.62
N ASN A 222 3.62 5.90 14.92
CA ASN A 222 2.83 6.38 13.78
C ASN A 222 1.46 6.90 14.18
N ILE A 223 0.79 6.25 15.15
CA ILE A 223 -0.56 6.63 15.58
C ILE A 223 -0.61 8.07 16.11
N PRO A 224 0.32 8.53 16.98
CA PRO A 224 0.30 9.91 17.49
C PRO A 224 0.50 10.96 16.39
N VAL A 225 1.32 10.64 15.38
CA VAL A 225 1.55 11.54 14.24
C VAL A 225 0.31 11.62 13.36
N ALA A 226 -0.32 10.48 13.07
CA ALA A 226 -1.58 10.42 12.33
C ALA A 226 -2.70 11.17 13.06
N ASP A 227 -2.80 11.04 14.39
CA ASP A 227 -3.77 11.78 15.20
C ASP A 227 -3.62 13.30 15.09
N LYS A 228 -2.37 13.79 15.15
CA LYS A 228 -2.10 15.22 14.99
C LYS A 228 -2.56 15.71 13.62
N ILE A 229 -2.24 14.97 12.56
CA ILE A 229 -2.64 15.31 11.19
C ILE A 229 -4.16 15.28 11.04
N LEU A 230 -4.84 14.26 11.57
CA LEU A 230 -6.30 14.14 11.56
C LEU A 230 -6.95 15.31 12.30
N LYS A 231 -6.48 15.64 13.50
CA LYS A 231 -7.01 16.75 14.30
C LYS A 231 -6.92 18.09 13.55
N ASP A 232 -5.78 18.35 12.91
CA ASP A 232 -5.61 19.56 12.11
C ASP A 232 -6.48 19.55 10.84
N ALA A 233 -6.53 18.43 10.12
CA ALA A 233 -7.31 18.30 8.89
C ALA A 233 -8.83 18.38 9.15
N LEU A 234 -9.34 17.68 10.17
CA LEU A 234 -10.76 17.67 10.50
C LEU A 234 -11.25 19.00 11.08
N ARG A 235 -10.36 19.85 11.61
CA ARG A 235 -10.73 21.24 11.97
C ARG A 235 -11.21 22.01 10.73
N ASP A 236 -10.52 21.85 9.62
CA ASP A 236 -10.72 22.59 8.38
C ASP A 236 -11.64 21.85 7.39
N TYR A 237 -11.73 20.52 7.50
CA TYR A 237 -12.49 19.62 6.60
C TYR A 237 -13.38 18.62 7.38
N ARG A 238 -14.23 19.13 8.27
CA ARG A 238 -15.04 18.35 9.23
C ARG A 238 -15.85 17.20 8.63
N GLU A 239 -16.39 17.39 7.43
CA GLU A 239 -17.25 16.40 6.77
C GLU A 239 -16.55 15.65 5.62
N SER A 240 -15.23 15.74 5.53
CA SER A 240 -14.47 15.02 4.51
C SER A 240 -14.52 13.52 4.74
N ALA A 241 -15.21 12.80 3.86
CA ALA A 241 -15.29 11.35 3.89
C ALA A 241 -13.90 10.68 3.88
N PHE A 242 -12.90 11.28 3.23
CA PHE A 242 -11.53 10.74 3.25
C PHE A 242 -10.85 10.89 4.61
N PHE A 243 -10.99 12.04 5.27
CA PHE A 243 -10.37 12.23 6.59
C PHE A 243 -11.08 11.38 7.65
N LEU A 244 -12.41 11.27 7.59
CA LEU A 244 -13.19 10.36 8.43
C LEU A 244 -12.83 8.89 8.21
N TYR A 245 -12.58 8.47 6.96
CA TYR A 245 -12.06 7.14 6.66
C TYR A 245 -10.71 6.88 7.34
N PHE A 246 -9.78 7.84 7.30
CA PHE A 246 -8.49 7.70 7.98
C PHE A 246 -8.60 7.81 9.51
N GLU A 247 -9.58 8.55 10.04
CA GLU A 247 -9.94 8.54 11.46
C GLU A 247 -10.35 7.13 11.90
N GLY A 248 -11.25 6.48 11.14
CA GLY A 248 -11.64 5.10 11.42
C GLY A 248 -10.44 4.14 11.45
N ARG A 249 -9.56 4.22 10.44
CA ARG A 249 -8.33 3.43 10.40
C ARG A 249 -7.43 3.67 11.62
N ASN A 250 -7.24 4.93 12.02
CA ASN A 250 -6.37 5.27 13.13
C ASN A 250 -6.97 4.84 14.47
N SER A 251 -8.28 4.98 14.66
CA SER A 251 -9.00 4.50 15.85
C SER A 251 -8.91 2.98 16.01
N ARG A 252 -9.01 2.21 14.92
CA ARG A 252 -8.77 0.75 14.99
C ARG A 252 -7.35 0.42 15.43
N LEU A 253 -6.34 1.13 14.93
CA LEU A 253 -4.94 0.90 15.34
C LEU A 253 -4.71 1.14 16.83
N LYS A 254 -5.55 1.95 17.48
CA LYS A 254 -5.55 2.15 18.95
C LYS A 254 -6.28 1.04 19.72
N GLY A 255 -6.94 0.11 19.03
CA GLY A 255 -7.85 -0.88 19.62
C GLY A 255 -9.26 -0.32 19.88
N ASN A 256 -9.57 0.91 19.48
CA ASN A 256 -10.90 1.51 19.66
C ASN A 256 -11.83 1.14 18.51
N ILE A 257 -12.30 -0.12 18.48
CA ILE A 257 -13.13 -0.63 17.39
C ILE A 257 -14.46 0.11 17.26
N LYS A 258 -15.07 0.54 18.38
CA LYS A 258 -16.31 1.31 18.33
C LYS A 258 -16.13 2.65 17.60
N GLU A 259 -15.13 3.44 18.00
CA GLU A 259 -14.82 4.73 17.34
C GLU A 259 -14.44 4.53 15.87
N SER A 260 -13.73 3.44 15.58
CA SER A 260 -13.42 3.05 14.21
C SER A 260 -14.68 2.83 13.36
N THR A 261 -15.64 2.06 13.89
CA THR A 261 -16.92 1.79 13.23
C THR A 261 -17.73 3.08 13.03
N ASP A 262 -17.90 3.89 14.08
CA ASP A 262 -18.65 5.15 14.00
C ASP A 262 -18.05 6.09 12.91
N ALA A 263 -16.72 6.18 12.82
CA ALA A 263 -16.03 6.99 11.82
C ALA A 263 -16.19 6.46 10.39
N PHE A 264 -16.15 5.13 10.18
CA PHE A 264 -16.38 4.54 8.86
C PHE A 264 -17.84 4.69 8.39
N GLU A 265 -18.81 4.55 9.29
CA GLU A 265 -20.22 4.81 8.98
C GLU A 265 -20.43 6.27 8.59
N LEU A 266 -19.85 7.20 9.35
CA LEU A 266 -19.91 8.62 9.04
C LEU A 266 -19.22 8.91 7.69
N ALA A 267 -18.03 8.37 7.45
CA ALA A 267 -17.33 8.49 6.16
C ALA A 267 -18.18 8.02 4.98
N SER A 268 -18.79 6.84 5.10
CA SER A 268 -19.68 6.27 4.10
C SER A 268 -20.90 7.16 3.82
N SER A 269 -21.51 7.71 4.88
CA SER A 269 -22.67 8.62 4.76
C SER A 269 -22.33 9.95 4.08
N LYS A 270 -21.07 10.43 4.20
CA LYS A 270 -20.59 11.67 3.59
C LYS A 270 -20.06 11.48 2.17
N ALA A 271 -19.87 10.24 1.72
CA ALA A 271 -19.40 9.91 0.37
C ALA A 271 -20.54 9.96 -0.68
N THR A 272 -21.17 11.13 -0.86
CA THR A 272 -22.42 11.28 -1.64
C THR A 272 -22.24 11.64 -3.13
N ILE A 273 -21.03 11.97 -3.54
CA ILE A 273 -20.69 12.34 -4.93
C ILE A 273 -20.55 11.11 -5.83
N GLU A 274 -20.51 11.31 -7.16
CA GLU A 274 -20.56 10.22 -8.16
C GLU A 274 -19.55 9.08 -7.90
N TRP A 275 -18.29 9.42 -7.59
CA TRP A 275 -17.25 8.43 -7.27
C TRP A 275 -17.30 7.93 -5.82
N GLY A 276 -18.16 8.50 -4.98
CA GLY A 276 -18.28 8.19 -3.55
C GLY A 276 -18.63 6.74 -3.24
N SER A 277 -19.32 6.05 -4.16
CA SER A 277 -19.62 4.62 -4.05
C SER A 277 -18.37 3.73 -3.86
N GLU A 278 -17.23 4.10 -4.45
CA GLU A 278 -15.97 3.38 -4.24
C GLU A 278 -15.45 3.52 -2.80
N LEU A 279 -15.64 4.71 -2.21
CA LEU A 279 -15.28 4.95 -0.81
C LEU A 279 -16.27 4.26 0.14
N GLN A 280 -17.55 4.19 -0.22
CA GLN A 280 -18.56 3.44 0.55
C GLN A 280 -18.23 1.94 0.59
N ARG A 281 -17.86 1.33 -0.55
CA ARG A 281 -17.39 -0.07 -0.60
C ARG A 281 -16.13 -0.28 0.22
N LEU A 282 -15.23 0.68 0.21
CA LEU A 282 -14.04 0.64 1.04
C LEU A 282 -14.41 0.72 2.54
N CYS A 283 -15.38 1.54 2.93
CA CYS A 283 -15.90 1.59 4.29
C CYS A 283 -16.60 0.28 4.68
N ASP A 284 -17.43 -0.30 3.80
CA ASP A 284 -18.08 -1.60 4.03
C ASP A 284 -17.06 -2.72 4.26
N TYR A 285 -15.92 -2.69 3.55
CA TYR A 285 -14.81 -3.60 3.80
C TYR A 285 -14.21 -3.42 5.20
N GLU A 286 -13.95 -2.18 5.61
CA GLU A 286 -13.36 -1.91 6.92
C GLU A 286 -14.36 -2.21 8.06
N LEU A 287 -15.65 -1.96 7.86
CA LEU A 287 -16.73 -2.30 8.81
C LEU A 287 -16.87 -3.81 8.99
N GLY A 288 -16.90 -4.58 7.90
CA GLY A 288 -16.90 -6.04 7.98
C GLY A 288 -15.67 -6.59 8.69
N LEU A 289 -14.51 -5.96 8.50
CA LEU A 289 -13.29 -6.32 9.22
C LEU A 289 -13.36 -5.94 10.71
N ASN A 290 -13.92 -4.77 11.07
CA ASN A 290 -14.15 -4.39 12.47
C ASN A 290 -15.07 -5.42 13.17
N CYS A 291 -16.16 -5.83 12.52
CA CYS A 291 -17.04 -6.88 13.05
C CYS A 291 -16.27 -8.19 13.29
N ALA A 292 -15.46 -8.62 12.33
CA ALA A 292 -14.62 -9.83 12.47
C ALA A 292 -13.59 -9.71 13.62
N ILE A 293 -12.95 -8.55 13.78
CA ILE A 293 -12.00 -8.26 14.87
C ILE A 293 -12.71 -8.34 16.23
N SER A 294 -13.95 -7.86 16.34
CA SER A 294 -14.75 -7.96 17.57
C SER A 294 -15.56 -9.26 17.68
N LEU A 295 -15.23 -10.28 16.88
CA LEU A 295 -15.91 -11.59 16.86
C LEU A 295 -17.44 -11.52 16.59
N GLN A 296 -17.91 -10.40 16.04
CA GLN A 296 -19.30 -10.17 15.62
C GLN A 296 -19.54 -10.79 14.24
N TRP A 297 -19.43 -12.12 14.18
CA TRP A 297 -19.44 -12.86 12.92
C TRP A 297 -20.74 -12.69 12.12
N THR A 298 -21.89 -12.59 12.81
CA THR A 298 -23.20 -12.37 12.18
C THR A 298 -23.26 -11.06 11.40
N ASP A 299 -22.72 -9.98 11.96
CA ASP A 299 -22.70 -8.67 11.32
C ASP A 299 -21.68 -8.63 10.17
N ALA A 300 -20.52 -9.28 10.35
CA ALA A 300 -19.50 -9.38 9.32
C ALA A 300 -20.02 -10.05 8.03
N ILE A 301 -20.91 -11.05 8.16
CA ILE A 301 -21.55 -11.75 7.03
C ILE A 301 -22.28 -10.77 6.11
N VAL A 302 -22.99 -9.79 6.68
CA VAL A 302 -23.79 -8.80 5.92
C VAL A 302 -22.90 -7.97 5.01
N TYR A 303 -21.76 -7.49 5.52
CA TYR A 303 -20.81 -6.70 4.75
C TYR A 303 -20.12 -7.52 3.66
N PHE A 304 -19.62 -8.71 3.98
CA PHE A 304 -18.92 -9.54 2.99
C PHE A 304 -19.86 -10.07 1.90
N GLU A 305 -21.12 -10.37 2.22
CA GLU A 305 -22.15 -10.67 1.23
C GLU A 305 -22.39 -9.50 0.28
N ARG A 306 -22.53 -8.29 0.81
CA ARG A 306 -22.73 -7.09 0.00
C ARG A 306 -21.57 -6.86 -0.96
N LEU A 307 -20.34 -6.92 -0.47
CA LEU A 307 -19.13 -6.73 -1.29
C LEU A 307 -18.99 -7.81 -2.38
N ALA A 308 -19.33 -9.06 -2.06
CA ALA A 308 -19.37 -10.15 -3.03
C ALA A 308 -20.44 -9.93 -4.11
N ARG A 309 -21.63 -9.48 -3.72
CA ARG A 309 -22.75 -9.17 -4.65
C ARG A 309 -22.39 -8.03 -5.59
N GLU A 310 -21.71 -7.01 -5.08
CA GLU A 310 -21.24 -5.85 -5.85
C GLU A 310 -19.98 -6.15 -6.69
N ASN A 311 -19.42 -7.36 -6.57
CA ASN A 311 -18.22 -7.79 -7.28
C ASN A 311 -17.03 -6.85 -7.03
N TYR A 312 -16.95 -6.28 -5.82
CA TYR A 312 -15.84 -5.45 -5.39
C TYR A 312 -14.58 -6.31 -5.21
N TRP A 313 -13.43 -5.83 -5.69
CA TRP A 313 -12.13 -6.49 -5.55
C TRP A 313 -12.14 -8.00 -5.90
N SER A 314 -12.29 -8.91 -4.92
CA SER A 314 -12.41 -10.35 -5.17
C SER A 314 -13.70 -10.92 -4.58
N LYS A 315 -14.64 -11.28 -5.46
CA LYS A 315 -15.87 -11.98 -5.09
C LYS A 315 -15.60 -13.32 -4.41
N ALA A 316 -14.62 -14.07 -4.92
CA ALA A 316 -14.23 -15.36 -4.34
C ALA A 316 -13.71 -15.20 -2.90
N PHE A 317 -12.87 -14.19 -2.66
CA PHE A 317 -12.40 -13.90 -1.30
C PHE A 317 -13.54 -13.46 -0.36
N PHE A 318 -14.43 -12.57 -0.79
CA PHE A 318 -15.52 -12.12 0.07
C PHE A 318 -16.51 -13.24 0.39
N LEU A 319 -16.79 -14.16 -0.54
CA LEU A 319 -17.59 -15.35 -0.24
C LEU A 319 -16.85 -16.33 0.67
N TYR A 320 -15.53 -16.48 0.52
CA TYR A 320 -14.72 -17.26 1.46
C TYR A 320 -14.81 -16.69 2.88
N PHE A 321 -14.65 -15.37 3.02
CA PHE A 321 -14.72 -14.71 4.33
C PHE A 321 -16.15 -14.78 4.91
N LYS A 322 -17.18 -14.61 4.08
CA LYS A 322 -18.58 -14.86 4.47
C LYS A 322 -18.78 -16.27 5.02
N ALA A 323 -18.28 -17.30 4.31
CA ALA A 323 -18.39 -18.70 4.72
C ALA A 323 -17.61 -18.97 6.02
N ALA A 324 -16.42 -18.41 6.16
CA ALA A 324 -15.63 -18.49 7.38
C ALA A 324 -16.34 -17.85 8.58
N SER A 325 -16.97 -16.69 8.39
CA SER A 325 -17.79 -16.03 9.42
C SER A 325 -19.05 -16.84 9.76
N LEU A 326 -19.73 -17.44 8.79
CA LEU A 326 -20.87 -18.34 9.03
C LEU A 326 -20.46 -19.54 9.89
N GLU A 327 -19.32 -20.17 9.58
CA GLU A 327 -18.82 -21.28 10.38
C GLU A 327 -18.45 -20.84 11.81
N ALA A 328 -17.80 -19.68 11.97
CA ALA A 328 -17.48 -19.11 13.28
C ALA A 328 -18.74 -18.73 14.09
N ALA A 329 -19.85 -18.40 13.42
CA ALA A 329 -21.16 -18.15 14.03
C ALA A 329 -21.95 -19.45 14.32
N GLY A 330 -21.41 -20.64 14.01
CA GLY A 330 -22.08 -21.93 14.23
C GLY A 330 -22.95 -22.42 13.07
N HIS A 331 -22.98 -21.71 11.94
CA HIS A 331 -23.78 -22.03 10.75
C HIS A 331 -22.98 -22.81 9.70
N LYS A 332 -22.31 -23.89 10.11
CA LYS A 332 -21.39 -24.67 9.26
C LYS A 332 -22.04 -25.23 7.99
N LYS A 333 -23.32 -25.61 8.03
CA LYS A 333 -24.06 -26.12 6.86
C LYS A 333 -24.21 -25.06 5.77
N ASP A 334 -24.48 -23.82 6.15
CA ASP A 334 -24.64 -22.71 5.21
C ASP A 334 -23.29 -22.29 4.62
N ALA A 335 -22.23 -22.36 5.43
CA ALA A 335 -20.85 -22.13 4.99
C ALA A 335 -20.41 -23.13 3.91
N LEU A 336 -20.78 -24.42 4.04
CA LEU A 336 -20.39 -25.49 3.12
C LEU A 336 -20.81 -25.19 1.68
N ALA A 337 -22.07 -24.82 1.46
CA ALA A 337 -22.59 -24.52 0.13
C ALA A 337 -21.83 -23.35 -0.53
N ILE A 338 -21.45 -22.35 0.27
CA ILE A 338 -20.67 -21.21 -0.21
C ILE A 338 -19.24 -21.64 -0.57
N TYR A 339 -18.56 -22.42 0.30
CA TYR A 339 -17.22 -22.91 0.01
C TYR A 339 -17.18 -23.67 -1.32
N GLN A 340 -18.10 -24.60 -1.53
CA GLN A 340 -18.19 -25.41 -2.76
C GLN A 340 -18.37 -24.57 -4.04
N SER A 341 -18.95 -23.36 -3.93
CA SER A 341 -19.13 -22.47 -5.07
C SER A 341 -17.85 -21.73 -5.50
N ILE A 342 -16.87 -21.55 -4.59
CA ILE A 342 -15.71 -20.66 -4.80
C ILE A 342 -14.82 -21.06 -5.98
N PRO A 343 -14.46 -22.35 -6.20
CA PRO A 343 -13.60 -22.73 -7.32
C PRO A 343 -14.16 -22.32 -8.69
N GLY A 344 -15.49 -22.28 -8.84
CA GLY A 344 -16.17 -21.85 -10.08
C GLY A 344 -16.26 -20.34 -10.28
N LEU A 345 -15.75 -19.52 -9.34
CA LEU A 345 -15.78 -18.06 -9.40
C LEU A 345 -14.43 -17.43 -9.74
N VAL A 346 -13.34 -18.20 -9.63
CA VAL A 346 -11.98 -17.73 -9.92
C VAL A 346 -11.70 -17.85 -11.42
N ASN A 347 -12.30 -16.93 -12.16
CA ASN A 347 -12.35 -16.97 -13.63
C ASN A 347 -11.42 -15.92 -14.24
N ARG A 348 -11.02 -14.93 -13.43
CA ARG A 348 -10.26 -13.77 -13.87
C ARG A 348 -8.78 -14.02 -13.69
N LYS A 349 -8.02 -13.70 -14.73
CA LYS A 349 -6.56 -13.69 -14.70
C LYS A 349 -6.09 -12.27 -14.93
N PHE A 350 -5.49 -11.65 -13.92
CA PHE A 350 -4.85 -10.35 -14.04
C PHE A 350 -3.41 -10.57 -14.51
N GLY A 351 -3.08 -10.03 -15.67
CA GLY A 351 -1.76 -10.25 -16.25
C GLY A 351 -1.42 -11.70 -16.58
N GLY A 352 -2.44 -12.53 -16.82
CA GLY A 352 -2.28 -13.98 -17.06
C GLY A 352 -2.14 -14.82 -15.79
N ARG A 353 -2.25 -14.22 -14.59
CA ARG A 353 -2.18 -14.90 -13.29
C ARG A 353 -3.43 -14.64 -12.45
N THR A 354 -3.82 -15.61 -11.65
CA THR A 354 -4.84 -15.41 -10.60
C THR A 354 -4.22 -14.56 -9.48
N ILE A 355 -4.95 -13.62 -8.90
CA ILE A 355 -4.42 -12.81 -7.78
C ILE A 355 -4.16 -13.70 -6.56
N LEU A 356 -3.16 -13.35 -5.73
CA LEU A 356 -2.68 -14.23 -4.65
C LEU A 356 -3.78 -14.65 -3.66
N VAL A 357 -4.72 -13.76 -3.36
CA VAL A 357 -5.84 -14.07 -2.45
C VAL A 357 -6.80 -15.10 -3.05
N GLU A 358 -7.01 -15.07 -4.36
CA GLU A 358 -7.87 -16.03 -5.06
C GLU A 358 -7.19 -17.40 -5.16
N GLN A 359 -5.87 -17.43 -5.39
CA GLN A 359 -5.09 -18.67 -5.32
C GLN A 359 -5.22 -19.32 -3.94
N TYR A 360 -5.07 -18.53 -2.89
CA TYR A 360 -5.22 -18.98 -1.50
C TYR A 360 -6.60 -19.57 -1.22
N VAL A 361 -7.69 -18.84 -1.49
CA VAL A 361 -9.03 -19.35 -1.15
C VAL A 361 -9.42 -20.57 -1.99
N THR A 362 -9.02 -20.65 -3.25
CA THR A 362 -9.25 -21.85 -4.09
C THR A 362 -8.49 -23.04 -3.54
N ARG A 363 -7.20 -22.88 -3.19
CA ARG A 363 -6.42 -23.97 -2.58
C ARG A 363 -7.03 -24.40 -1.26
N LYS A 364 -7.41 -23.46 -0.39
CA LYS A 364 -8.02 -23.75 0.91
C LYS A 364 -9.31 -24.54 0.80
N VAL A 365 -10.21 -24.13 -0.09
CA VAL A 365 -11.46 -24.85 -0.32
C VAL A 365 -11.19 -26.27 -0.83
N LYS A 366 -10.22 -26.45 -1.73
CA LYS A 366 -9.82 -27.78 -2.21
C LYS A 366 -9.29 -28.66 -1.08
N LEU A 367 -8.52 -28.09 -0.15
CA LEU A 367 -8.07 -28.82 1.05
C LEU A 367 -9.25 -29.19 1.96
N PHE A 368 -10.24 -28.31 2.12
CA PHE A 368 -11.45 -28.62 2.87
C PHE A 368 -12.22 -29.76 2.22
N GLU A 369 -12.36 -29.76 0.89
CA GLU A 369 -13.02 -30.80 0.13
C GLU A 369 -12.34 -32.17 0.28
N GLN A 370 -11.00 -32.21 0.22
CA GLN A 370 -10.22 -33.44 0.45
C GLN A 370 -10.46 -34.06 1.83
N ASN A 371 -10.79 -33.23 2.82
CA ASN A 371 -11.08 -33.65 4.19
C ASN A 371 -12.59 -33.70 4.48
N GLY A 372 -13.45 -33.76 3.45
CA GLY A 372 -14.90 -33.84 3.61
C GLY A 372 -15.56 -32.64 4.29
N PHE A 373 -14.87 -31.51 4.37
CA PHE A 373 -15.24 -30.29 5.10
C PHE A 373 -15.43 -30.49 6.62
N GLU A 374 -15.00 -31.62 7.17
CA GLU A 374 -15.16 -31.92 8.60
C GLU A 374 -14.26 -31.03 9.47
N GLU A 375 -13.04 -30.74 8.99
CA GLU A 375 -12.01 -29.95 9.69
C GLU A 375 -11.48 -28.79 8.83
N THR A 376 -12.13 -27.61 8.90
CA THR A 376 -11.68 -26.39 8.22
C THR A 376 -10.67 -25.57 9.04
N ASN A 377 -10.47 -25.93 10.32
CA ASN A 377 -9.44 -25.40 11.23
C ASN A 377 -9.46 -23.87 11.44
N LEU A 378 -10.63 -23.33 11.82
CA LEU A 378 -10.82 -21.92 12.20
C LEU A 378 -10.44 -20.91 11.08
N PRO A 379 -11.02 -21.04 9.88
CA PRO A 379 -10.66 -20.20 8.73
C PRO A 379 -10.84 -18.70 8.97
N ALA A 380 -11.78 -18.31 9.84
CA ALA A 380 -11.99 -16.90 10.18
C ALA A 380 -10.81 -16.30 10.96
N LEU A 381 -10.29 -17.03 11.96
CA LEU A 381 -9.11 -16.61 12.71
C LEU A 381 -7.83 -16.67 11.86
N GLU A 382 -7.76 -17.61 10.91
CA GLU A 382 -6.66 -17.67 9.95
C GLU A 382 -6.62 -16.40 9.08
N ILE A 383 -7.77 -15.90 8.62
CA ILE A 383 -7.83 -14.62 7.90
C ILE A 383 -7.35 -13.47 8.79
N LEU A 384 -7.76 -13.42 10.06
CA LEU A 384 -7.31 -12.36 10.99
C LEU A 384 -5.78 -12.39 11.20
N LEU A 385 -5.16 -13.57 11.26
CA LEU A 385 -3.69 -13.72 11.26
C LEU A 385 -3.06 -13.14 9.97
N ILE A 386 -3.57 -13.54 8.81
CA ILE A 386 -3.05 -13.08 7.50
C ILE A 386 -3.27 -11.57 7.31
N TRP A 387 -4.24 -10.96 8.00
CA TRP A 387 -4.47 -9.52 7.99
C TRP A 387 -3.76 -8.74 9.10
N ASN A 388 -3.07 -9.43 10.02
CA ASN A 388 -2.40 -8.84 11.19
C ASN A 388 -3.37 -8.14 12.15
N ALA A 389 -4.57 -8.70 12.28
CA ALA A 389 -5.70 -8.04 12.92
C ALA A 389 -5.74 -8.26 14.46
N PHE A 390 -5.05 -9.27 14.99
CA PHE A 390 -5.04 -9.57 16.42
C PHE A 390 -4.55 -8.39 17.28
N ALA A 391 -3.64 -7.57 16.77
CA ALA A 391 -3.15 -6.39 17.49
C ALA A 391 -4.22 -5.29 17.71
N SER A 392 -5.35 -5.36 17.02
CA SER A 392 -6.49 -4.45 17.19
C SER A 392 -7.63 -5.06 18.02
N MET A 393 -7.50 -6.31 18.45
CA MET A 393 -8.53 -7.00 19.25
C MET A 393 -8.45 -6.59 20.72
N THR A 394 -9.59 -6.64 21.40
CA THR A 394 -9.62 -6.45 22.86
C THR A 394 -9.02 -7.69 23.56
N PRO A 395 -8.51 -7.55 24.80
CA PRO A 395 -8.05 -8.71 25.58
C PRO A 395 -9.12 -9.80 25.72
N GLN A 396 -10.40 -9.42 25.86
CA GLN A 396 -11.51 -10.37 25.97
C GLN A 396 -11.73 -11.17 24.68
N ASP A 397 -11.66 -10.51 23.52
CA ASP A 397 -11.80 -11.18 22.22
C ASP A 397 -10.60 -12.08 21.92
N LEU A 398 -9.40 -11.67 22.33
CA LEU A 398 -8.18 -12.46 22.23
C LEU A 398 -8.26 -13.73 23.08
N GLU A 399 -8.68 -13.64 24.35
CA GLU A 399 -8.87 -14.82 25.21
C GLU A 399 -9.96 -15.76 24.67
N THR A 400 -11.05 -15.20 24.13
CA THR A 400 -12.10 -15.98 23.47
C THR A 400 -11.55 -16.75 22.26
N SER A 401 -10.74 -16.08 21.44
CA SER A 401 -10.09 -16.68 20.28
C SER A 401 -9.06 -17.74 20.69
N LEU A 402 -8.29 -17.49 21.75
CA LEU A 402 -7.33 -18.45 22.30
C LEU A 402 -8.02 -19.74 22.74
N ALA A 403 -9.15 -19.63 23.45
CA ALA A 403 -9.93 -20.77 23.89
C ALA A 403 -10.45 -21.62 22.70
N GLN A 404 -10.89 -20.97 21.61
CA GLN A 404 -11.31 -21.67 20.39
C GLN A 404 -10.14 -22.43 19.75
N VAL A 405 -8.97 -21.80 19.67
CA VAL A 405 -7.76 -22.41 19.11
C VAL A 405 -7.30 -23.60 19.96
N ASP A 406 -7.34 -23.48 21.29
CA ASP A 406 -6.97 -24.57 22.19
C ASP A 406 -7.92 -25.76 22.13
N ALA A 407 -9.23 -25.49 22.03
CA ALA A 407 -10.22 -26.52 21.80
C ALA A 407 -9.97 -27.24 20.46
N GLN A 408 -9.67 -26.49 19.39
CA GLN A 408 -9.39 -27.06 18.07
C GLN A 408 -8.10 -27.88 18.06
N ILE A 409 -7.01 -27.39 18.66
CA ILE A 409 -5.75 -28.16 18.78
C ILE A 409 -5.98 -29.45 19.58
N SER A 410 -6.80 -29.39 20.64
CA SER A 410 -7.09 -30.56 21.48
C SER A 410 -7.91 -31.61 20.74
N LYS A 411 -8.91 -31.18 19.95
CA LYS A 411 -9.70 -32.04 19.06
C LYS A 411 -8.80 -32.73 18.01
N ASN A 412 -7.77 -32.02 17.55
CA ASN A 412 -6.88 -32.43 16.47
C ASN A 412 -5.73 -33.36 16.90
N ARG A 413 -5.64 -33.81 18.16
CA ARG A 413 -4.51 -34.61 18.71
C ARG A 413 -4.30 -36.00 18.08
N GLY A 414 -5.04 -36.38 17.04
CA GLY A 414 -4.87 -37.65 16.34
C GLY A 414 -5.38 -37.73 14.89
N SER A 415 -6.11 -36.73 14.38
CA SER A 415 -6.74 -36.76 13.04
C SER A 415 -6.13 -35.77 12.04
N THR A 416 -5.47 -34.70 12.50
CA THR A 416 -5.18 -33.57 11.63
C THR A 416 -3.75 -33.59 11.08
N GLY A 417 -3.60 -33.27 9.80
CA GLY A 417 -2.30 -33.12 9.15
C GLY A 417 -1.41 -32.05 9.82
N LEU A 418 -0.09 -32.25 9.73
CA LEU A 418 0.93 -31.37 10.31
C LEU A 418 0.74 -29.89 9.90
N ASP A 419 0.37 -29.64 8.65
CA ASP A 419 0.08 -28.32 8.10
C ASP A 419 -0.97 -27.55 8.92
N SER A 420 -2.11 -28.16 9.21
CA SER A 420 -3.18 -27.52 9.98
C SER A 420 -2.77 -27.24 11.43
N LEU A 421 -2.02 -28.16 12.05
CA LEU A 421 -1.50 -27.94 13.41
C LEU A 421 -0.50 -26.77 13.42
N ALA A 422 0.33 -26.64 12.39
CA ALA A 422 1.23 -25.50 12.25
C ALA A 422 0.48 -24.18 12.11
N VAL A 423 -0.61 -24.14 11.34
CA VAL A 423 -1.47 -22.95 11.23
C VAL A 423 -2.08 -22.59 12.60
N LEU A 424 -2.69 -23.56 13.29
CA LEU A 424 -3.29 -23.32 14.60
C LEU A 424 -2.28 -22.86 15.65
N LYS A 425 -1.07 -23.45 15.68
CA LYS A 425 0.01 -23.01 16.56
C LYS A 425 0.53 -21.62 16.21
N THR A 426 0.52 -21.24 14.93
CA THR A 426 0.88 -19.89 14.50
C THR A 426 -0.16 -18.87 14.95
N ILE A 427 -1.45 -19.17 14.79
CA ILE A 427 -2.56 -18.36 15.32
C ILE A 427 -2.43 -18.22 16.84
N LYS A 428 -2.25 -19.34 17.56
CA LYS A 428 -2.06 -19.36 19.02
C LYS A 428 -0.89 -18.48 19.45
N GLY A 429 0.26 -18.62 18.79
CA GLY A 429 1.45 -17.83 19.07
C GLY A 429 1.22 -16.33 18.93
N ALA A 430 0.59 -15.91 17.82
CA ALA A 430 0.25 -14.52 17.58
C ALA A 430 -0.68 -13.94 18.66
N ILE A 431 -1.76 -14.67 19.01
CA ILE A 431 -2.71 -14.25 20.05
C ILE A 431 -2.01 -14.13 21.42
N LEU A 432 -1.20 -15.13 21.79
CA LEU A 432 -0.45 -15.11 23.05
C LEU A 432 0.51 -13.92 23.15
N HIS A 433 1.16 -13.53 22.06
CA HIS A 433 1.98 -12.31 22.05
C HIS A 433 1.14 -11.05 22.29
N GLN A 434 -0.03 -10.92 21.66
CA GLN A 434 -0.90 -9.75 21.90
C GLN A 434 -1.47 -9.72 23.34
N LEU A 435 -1.60 -10.88 23.99
CA LEU A 435 -1.96 -11.02 25.41
C LEU A 435 -0.79 -10.79 26.38
N GLY A 436 0.43 -10.51 25.90
CA GLY A 436 1.62 -10.36 26.73
C GLY A 436 2.23 -11.70 27.21
N ARG A 437 1.70 -12.85 26.78
CA ARG A 437 2.16 -14.20 27.14
C ARG A 437 3.25 -14.68 26.19
N HIS A 438 4.31 -13.87 26.06
CA HIS A 438 5.29 -14.02 24.99
C HIS A 438 6.08 -15.32 25.02
N LYS A 439 6.37 -15.87 26.21
CA LYS A 439 7.06 -17.15 26.36
C LYS A 439 6.26 -18.31 25.76
N GLU A 440 4.98 -18.42 26.14
CA GLU A 440 4.07 -19.46 25.62
C GLU A 440 3.86 -19.29 24.11
N GLY A 441 3.75 -18.03 23.65
CA GLY A 441 3.66 -17.72 22.22
C GLY A 441 4.89 -18.20 21.46
N SER A 442 6.08 -17.92 21.98
CA SER A 442 7.35 -18.32 21.38
C SER A 442 7.53 -19.83 21.32
N GLU A 443 7.06 -20.58 22.32
CA GLU A 443 7.07 -22.05 22.30
C GLU A 443 6.21 -22.61 21.17
N CYS A 444 5.04 -22.02 20.93
CA CYS A 444 4.16 -22.41 19.82
C CYS A 444 4.82 -22.17 18.46
N LEU A 445 5.46 -21.02 18.28
CA LEU A 445 6.07 -20.61 17.01
C LEU A 445 7.40 -21.34 16.74
N THR A 446 8.19 -21.59 17.78
CA THR A 446 9.44 -22.37 17.68
C THR A 446 9.14 -23.78 17.20
N TRP A 447 8.09 -24.41 17.73
CA TRP A 447 7.63 -25.71 17.24
C TRP A 447 7.35 -25.72 15.74
N VAL A 448 6.72 -24.66 15.20
CA VAL A 448 6.43 -24.55 13.75
C VAL A 448 7.72 -24.38 12.95
N MET A 449 8.64 -23.53 13.45
CA MET A 449 9.91 -23.24 12.78
C MET A 449 10.91 -24.40 12.79
N ASP A 450 10.79 -25.31 13.76
CA ASP A 450 11.66 -26.48 13.92
C ASP A 450 11.14 -27.71 13.17
N LEU A 451 9.97 -27.62 12.52
CA LEU A 451 9.48 -28.68 11.65
C LEU A 451 10.49 -28.95 10.52
N PRO A 452 10.82 -30.23 10.24
CA PRO A 452 11.76 -30.56 9.19
C PRO A 452 11.34 -29.99 7.82
N ALA A 453 12.32 -29.57 7.02
CA ALA A 453 12.08 -29.05 5.68
C ALA A 453 11.26 -30.02 4.84
N GLY A 454 10.23 -29.52 4.15
CA GLY A 454 9.33 -30.32 3.32
C GLY A 454 8.24 -31.07 4.07
N LYS A 455 8.13 -30.94 5.40
CA LYS A 455 7.00 -31.51 6.18
C LYS A 455 5.71 -30.70 6.06
N ILE A 456 5.82 -29.40 5.79
CA ILE A 456 4.69 -28.54 5.40
C ILE A 456 4.55 -28.64 3.89
N ILE A 457 3.40 -29.15 3.42
CA ILE A 457 3.19 -29.51 2.02
C ILE A 457 2.29 -28.49 1.32
N GLU A 458 1.12 -28.22 1.91
CA GLU A 458 0.05 -27.38 1.36
C GLU A 458 0.12 -25.95 1.89
N GLU A 459 0.41 -25.77 3.19
CA GLU A 459 0.38 -24.48 3.89
C GLU A 459 1.74 -23.80 3.95
N LYS A 460 2.46 -23.71 2.81
CA LYS A 460 3.85 -23.22 2.75
C LYS A 460 4.07 -21.82 3.32
N TRP A 461 3.04 -20.99 3.35
CA TRP A 461 3.09 -19.64 3.93
C TRP A 461 3.22 -19.64 5.47
N VAL A 462 2.88 -20.73 6.15
CA VAL A 462 2.77 -20.75 7.62
C VAL A 462 4.13 -20.56 8.32
N VAL A 463 5.20 -21.19 7.82
CA VAL A 463 6.54 -21.11 8.42
C VAL A 463 7.11 -19.68 8.38
N PRO A 464 7.11 -18.96 7.24
CA PRO A 464 7.57 -17.58 7.23
C PRO A 464 6.66 -16.64 8.06
N PHE A 465 5.36 -16.90 8.15
CA PHE A 465 4.47 -16.15 9.06
C PHE A 465 4.77 -16.44 10.54
N ALA A 466 5.10 -17.68 10.90
CA ALA A 466 5.54 -18.01 12.26
C ALA A 466 6.85 -17.30 12.62
N CYS A 467 7.79 -17.18 11.67
CA CYS A 467 8.99 -16.37 11.84
C CYS A 467 8.62 -14.88 12.07
N TRP A 468 7.68 -14.33 11.30
CA TRP A 468 7.20 -12.97 11.51
C TRP A 468 6.63 -12.75 12.92
N GLU A 469 5.72 -13.62 13.36
CA GLU A 469 5.10 -13.51 14.69
C GLU A 469 6.12 -13.71 15.82
N ALA A 470 7.14 -14.57 15.64
CA ALA A 470 8.21 -14.75 16.63
C ALA A 470 9.07 -13.47 16.75
N GLY A 471 9.27 -12.78 15.63
CA GLY A 471 9.91 -11.46 15.63
C GLY A 471 9.06 -10.38 16.29
N VAL A 472 7.73 -10.41 16.11
CA VAL A 472 6.79 -9.52 16.84
C VAL A 472 6.85 -9.78 18.34
N GLY A 473 6.80 -11.04 18.77
CA GLY A 473 6.94 -11.42 20.17
C GLY A 473 8.26 -10.93 20.78
N SER A 474 9.37 -11.19 20.08
CA SER A 474 10.70 -10.71 20.51
C SER A 474 10.74 -9.18 20.59
N TRP A 475 10.18 -8.47 19.62
CA TRP A 475 10.10 -7.00 19.63
C TRP A 475 9.34 -6.49 20.86
N MET A 476 8.21 -7.12 21.20
CA MET A 476 7.41 -6.72 22.34
C MET A 476 8.10 -6.99 23.68
N GLU A 477 8.86 -8.08 23.80
CA GLU A 477 9.71 -8.37 24.97
C GLU A 477 10.91 -7.41 25.06
N ASP A 478 11.55 -7.14 23.92
CA ASP A 478 12.84 -6.45 23.86
C ASP A 478 12.73 -4.93 23.95
N LYS A 479 11.54 -4.34 23.73
CA LYS A 479 11.38 -2.87 23.61
C LYS A 479 11.91 -2.06 24.80
N ASP A 480 12.01 -2.68 25.98
CA ASP A 480 12.47 -2.02 27.21
C ASP A 480 14.00 -2.15 27.44
N LEU A 481 14.71 -3.05 26.73
CA LEU A 481 16.15 -3.31 26.91
C LEU A 481 17.01 -2.10 26.51
N GLN A 482 17.82 -1.50 27.38
CA GLN A 482 18.53 -0.25 27.04
C GLN A 482 19.84 -0.42 26.25
N ASP A 483 20.09 -1.58 25.65
CA ASP A 483 21.36 -1.90 24.97
C ASP A 483 21.21 -2.13 23.46
N ASP A 484 22.34 -2.39 22.79
CA ASP A 484 22.42 -2.63 21.36
C ASP A 484 21.70 -3.91 20.90
N SER A 485 21.21 -4.74 21.84
CA SER A 485 20.52 -6.00 21.55
C SER A 485 19.00 -5.86 21.42
N ARG A 486 18.43 -4.68 21.73
CA ARG A 486 16.98 -4.31 21.81
C ARG A 486 16.10 -4.67 20.59
N TRP A 487 16.65 -5.22 19.53
CA TRP A 487 15.91 -5.70 18.35
C TRP A 487 16.64 -6.81 17.59
N THR A 488 17.74 -7.34 18.11
CA THR A 488 18.55 -8.35 17.41
C THR A 488 17.78 -9.64 17.22
N ARG A 489 17.01 -10.08 18.22
CA ARG A 489 16.16 -11.28 18.14
C ARG A 489 15.06 -11.09 17.10
N ALA A 490 14.31 -9.99 17.20
CA ALA A 490 13.25 -9.64 16.26
C ALA A 490 13.76 -9.60 14.82
N LYS A 491 14.87 -8.90 14.59
CA LYS A 491 15.54 -8.82 13.28
C LYS A 491 15.94 -10.20 12.77
N GLY A 492 16.54 -11.04 13.60
CA GLY A 492 16.96 -12.39 13.21
C GLY A 492 15.81 -13.25 12.70
N PHE A 493 14.65 -13.18 13.35
CA PHE A 493 13.44 -13.87 12.88
C PHE A 493 12.89 -13.29 11.57
N TRP A 494 12.88 -11.97 11.42
CA TRP A 494 12.43 -11.34 10.17
C TRP A 494 13.36 -11.58 8.99
N ASP A 495 14.68 -11.60 9.21
CA ASP A 495 15.67 -11.98 8.21
C ASP A 495 15.48 -13.46 7.80
N LYS A 496 15.21 -14.36 8.76
CA LYS A 496 14.84 -15.76 8.48
C LYS A 496 13.57 -15.84 7.62
N ALA A 497 12.53 -15.07 7.95
CA ALA A 497 11.27 -15.03 7.19
C ALA A 497 11.49 -14.58 5.72
N MET A 498 12.39 -13.62 5.49
CA MET A 498 12.74 -13.14 4.13
C MET A 498 13.49 -14.18 3.29
N GLY A 499 14.04 -15.22 3.91
CA GLY A 499 14.72 -16.33 3.21
C GLY A 499 13.76 -17.30 2.50
N PHE A 500 12.46 -17.26 2.83
CA PHE A 500 11.45 -18.10 2.18
C PHE A 500 10.92 -17.46 0.90
N SER A 501 10.46 -18.28 -0.05
CA SER A 501 9.81 -17.81 -1.28
C SER A 501 8.85 -18.84 -1.85
N GLY A 502 7.98 -18.42 -2.78
CA GLY A 502 7.10 -19.34 -3.51
C GLY A 502 5.86 -19.79 -2.72
N TYR A 503 5.32 -18.92 -1.88
CA TYR A 503 4.12 -19.14 -1.08
C TYR A 503 3.13 -17.97 -1.25
N GLU A 504 1.85 -18.19 -0.95
CA GLU A 504 0.84 -17.14 -1.02
C GLU A 504 1.12 -16.04 0.02
N PHE A 505 0.78 -14.79 -0.31
CA PHE A 505 1.04 -13.63 0.55
C PHE A 505 2.52 -13.28 0.79
N GLU A 506 3.48 -13.83 0.04
CA GLU A 506 4.90 -13.43 0.10
C GLU A 506 5.08 -11.90 0.01
N PHE A 507 4.35 -11.25 -0.91
CA PHE A 507 4.37 -9.79 -1.04
C PHE A 507 3.87 -9.09 0.23
N ARG A 508 2.74 -9.55 0.78
CA ARG A 508 2.16 -8.98 2.01
C ARG A 508 3.14 -9.11 3.17
N LEU A 509 3.73 -10.29 3.38
CA LEU A 509 4.70 -10.50 4.45
C LEU A 509 5.96 -9.66 4.24
N SER A 510 6.45 -9.57 3.01
CA SER A 510 7.61 -8.73 2.66
C SER A 510 7.37 -7.26 3.00
N VAL A 511 6.14 -6.74 2.80
CA VAL A 511 5.78 -5.38 3.20
C VAL A 511 5.77 -5.22 4.72
N ARG A 512 5.25 -6.19 5.48
CA ARG A 512 5.30 -6.16 6.96
C ARG A 512 6.73 -6.10 7.48
N ILE A 513 7.58 -7.01 6.98
CA ILE A 513 8.99 -7.08 7.36
C ILE A 513 9.72 -5.81 6.97
N HIS A 514 9.50 -5.29 5.76
CA HIS A 514 10.10 -4.04 5.33
C HIS A 514 9.72 -2.87 6.26
N ALA A 515 8.44 -2.74 6.60
CA ALA A 515 7.94 -1.70 7.50
C ALA A 515 8.59 -1.79 8.90
N ALA A 516 8.75 -3.01 9.43
CA ALA A 516 9.40 -3.24 10.71
C ALA A 516 10.92 -2.96 10.66
N MET A 517 11.59 -3.35 9.57
CA MET A 517 13.02 -3.08 9.36
C MET A 517 13.32 -1.59 9.19
N MET A 518 12.42 -0.83 8.56
CA MET A 518 12.53 0.64 8.51
C MET A 518 12.57 1.24 9.92
N ARG A 519 11.76 0.75 10.85
CA ARG A 519 11.76 1.22 12.25
C ARG A 519 13.09 0.93 12.94
N ILE A 520 13.62 -0.28 12.79
CA ILE A 520 14.92 -0.65 13.34
C ILE A 520 16.01 0.29 12.80
N ASN A 521 16.04 0.51 11.48
CA ASN A 521 17.04 1.38 10.87
C ASN A 521 16.94 2.82 11.39
N ASP A 522 15.72 3.39 11.46
CA ASP A 522 15.48 4.72 12.01
C ASP A 522 16.00 4.82 13.47
N MET A 523 15.82 3.78 14.29
CA MET A 523 16.33 3.73 15.68
C MET A 523 17.86 3.65 15.76
N VAL A 524 18.48 2.83 14.91
CA VAL A 524 19.94 2.70 14.84
C VAL A 524 20.59 4.02 14.42
N GLU A 525 20.01 4.74 13.46
CA GLU A 525 20.48 6.06 13.05
C GLU A 525 20.37 7.09 14.19
N GLN A 526 19.25 7.10 14.91
CA GLN A 526 19.06 7.97 16.08
C GLN A 526 20.08 7.68 17.19
N GLN A 527 20.39 6.41 17.45
CA GLN A 527 21.37 6.03 18.46
C GLN A 527 22.80 6.46 18.06
N LYS A 528 23.16 6.30 16.78
CA LYS A 528 24.43 6.82 16.26
C LYS A 528 24.54 8.32 16.50
N LEU A 529 23.53 9.10 16.11
CA LEU A 529 23.51 10.55 16.31
C LEU A 529 23.66 10.95 17.79
N LYS A 530 23.03 10.22 18.72
CA LYS A 530 23.19 10.45 20.17
C LYS A 530 24.58 10.10 20.71
N THR A 531 25.32 9.19 20.07
CA THR A 531 26.66 8.79 20.49
C THR A 531 27.74 9.77 19.96
N PHE A 532 27.40 10.55 18.93
CA PHE A 532 28.25 11.60 18.36
C PHE A 532 28.13 12.95 19.11
N HIS A 533 27.09 13.14 19.92
CA HIS A 533 26.86 14.33 20.75
C HIS A 533 27.14 14.01 22.21
#